data_AF-A0A7S0FZ13-F1
#
_entry.id   AF-A0A7S0FZ13-F1
#
_cell.length_a   1.000
_cell.length_b   1.000
_cell.length_c   1.000
_cell.angle_alpha   90.00
_cell.angle_beta   90.00
_cell.angle_gamma   90.00
#
_symmetry.space_group_name_H-M   'P 1'
#
loop_
_entity.id
_entity.type
_entity.pdbx_description
1 polymer ?
#
loop_
_entity_poly.entity_id
_entity_poly.type
_entity_poly.pdbx_seq_one_letter_code
_entity_poly.pdbx_strand_id
1 'polypeptide(L)'
;AGEMATAMKARLNVIPVVCGDFAGFSDDIVNEAGSGFTGSEVTTLATLGVSIPMIRDAFQHIRTLAPLPINRSDPYVIHEQLVDAVLKRCQDVRRMPLGTATLRGGTGHSIAILGGRHPEGTITCHIIRMLLQRELQKGVAVVDGPLDEAILQSKTLSHIIVVLVPGILHDTQVARYLTLLAGTAKLLGVRADDSFCFPDAQFWHDLGNGLVLEPGKVNLEAVSGVYRRLFATIATAFTPHASSRVHEAEIRELVNRMGTQSESRPEDWISSTGFRARYSFIGSNAGDEEREEEEEAAIWQVETNWGWQSYAEEAQVVIRAAVA
;
A
#
# COMPACT_ATOMS: atom_id res chain seq x y z
N ALA A 1 24.00 6.46 4.31
CA ALA A 1 25.39 6.79 4.75
C ALA A 1 25.51 8.19 5.39
N GLY A 2 25.32 9.29 4.64
CA GLY A 2 25.41 10.65 5.21
C GLY A 2 24.44 10.91 6.36
N GLU A 3 23.19 10.43 6.22
CA GLU A 3 22.16 10.53 7.27
C GLU A 3 22.58 9.79 8.56
N MET A 4 23.18 8.61 8.45
CA MET A 4 23.67 7.83 9.60
C MET A 4 24.76 8.61 10.35
N ALA A 5 25.70 9.22 9.63
CA ALA A 5 26.76 10.04 10.22
C ALA A 5 26.21 11.28 10.91
N THR A 6 25.23 11.96 10.30
CA THR A 6 24.56 13.12 10.90
C THR A 6 23.78 12.73 12.15
N ALA A 7 23.04 11.61 12.12
CA ALA A 7 22.29 11.11 13.27
C ALA A 7 23.22 10.78 14.44
N MET A 8 24.35 10.10 14.18
CA MET A 8 25.36 9.81 15.18
C MET A 8 26.00 11.09 15.75
N LYS A 9 26.34 12.06 14.89
CA LYS A 9 26.88 13.37 15.31
C LYS A 9 25.92 14.12 16.23
N ALA A 10 24.63 14.06 15.92
CA ALA A 10 23.56 14.65 16.72
C ALA A 10 23.18 13.81 17.95
N ARG A 11 23.85 12.67 18.18
CA ARG A 11 23.59 11.72 19.28
C ARG A 11 22.15 11.23 19.31
N LEU A 12 21.55 11.06 18.13
CA LEU A 12 20.24 10.44 18.00
C LEU A 12 20.34 8.96 18.32
N ASN A 13 19.29 8.42 18.96
CA ASN A 13 19.19 6.99 19.22
C ASN A 13 18.91 6.24 17.92
N VAL A 14 19.88 5.47 17.44
CA VAL A 14 19.75 4.67 16.22
C VAL A 14 19.32 3.26 16.59
N ILE A 15 18.29 2.74 15.92
CA ILE A 15 17.78 1.39 16.12
C ILE A 15 17.87 0.65 14.78
N PRO A 16 18.84 -0.25 14.59
CA PRO A 16 18.93 -0.97 13.33
C PRO A 16 17.78 -1.96 13.20
N VAL A 17 17.08 -1.88 12.08
CA VAL A 17 16.13 -2.89 11.61
C VAL A 17 16.74 -3.55 10.39
N VAL A 18 16.86 -4.87 10.39
CA VAL A 18 17.57 -5.61 9.34
C VAL A 18 16.71 -6.72 8.78
N CYS A 19 16.62 -6.76 7.46
CA CYS A 19 15.92 -7.82 6.75
C CYS A 19 16.66 -9.16 6.89
N GLY A 20 15.93 -10.27 6.84
CA GLY A 20 16.52 -11.62 6.98
C GLY A 20 17.57 -11.99 5.91
N ASP A 21 17.58 -11.30 4.78
CA ASP A 21 18.54 -11.42 3.69
C ASP A 21 19.78 -10.51 3.85
N PHE A 22 19.80 -9.62 4.85
CA PHE A 22 20.92 -8.73 5.11
C PHE A 22 21.97 -9.40 6.00
N ALA A 23 23.15 -9.65 5.44
CA ALA A 23 24.27 -10.30 6.13
C ALA A 23 24.99 -9.43 7.18
N GLY A 24 24.58 -8.17 7.37
CA GLY A 24 25.27 -7.21 8.23
C GLY A 24 26.36 -6.41 7.51
N PHE A 25 26.98 -5.47 8.23
CA PHE A 25 28.09 -4.68 7.72
C PHE A 25 29.42 -5.41 7.91
N SER A 26 29.98 -5.99 6.84
CA SER A 26 31.32 -6.58 6.84
C SER A 26 32.41 -5.52 7.00
N ASP A 27 33.63 -5.92 7.37
CA ASP A 27 34.77 -5.01 7.42
C ASP A 27 35.04 -4.36 6.06
N ASP A 28 34.85 -5.10 4.97
CA ASP A 28 35.02 -4.58 3.60
C ASP A 28 34.01 -3.46 3.31
N ILE A 29 32.71 -3.66 3.64
CA ILE A 29 31.69 -2.62 3.46
C ILE A 29 32.01 -1.38 4.28
N VAL A 30 32.51 -1.54 5.50
CA VAL A 30 32.90 -0.41 6.37
C VAL A 30 34.12 0.33 5.80
N ASN A 31 35.12 -0.38 5.29
CA ASN A 31 36.34 0.22 4.74
C ASN A 31 36.07 0.93 3.40
N GLU A 32 35.19 0.34 2.59
CA GLU A 32 34.70 0.92 1.34
C GLU A 32 33.64 2.00 1.57
N ALA A 33 33.12 2.17 2.79
CA ALA A 33 32.17 3.24 3.07
C ALA A 33 32.82 4.59 2.76
N GLY A 34 32.30 5.23 1.71
CA GLY A 34 32.82 6.48 1.17
C GLY A 34 33.46 6.40 -0.22
N SER A 35 33.84 5.21 -0.69
CA SER A 35 34.54 5.04 -1.98
C SER A 35 33.63 5.30 -3.19
N GLY A 36 32.32 5.06 -3.04
CA GLY A 36 31.33 5.25 -4.10
C GLY A 36 30.87 6.69 -4.32
N PHE A 37 31.26 7.65 -3.48
CA PHE A 37 30.84 9.04 -3.67
C PHE A 37 31.67 9.73 -4.76
N THR A 38 30.98 10.41 -5.65
CA THR A 38 31.57 11.36 -6.60
C THR A 38 32.16 12.56 -5.86
N GLY A 39 33.13 13.26 -6.47
CA GLY A 39 33.72 14.46 -5.87
C GLY A 39 32.70 15.57 -5.56
N SER A 40 31.65 15.70 -6.36
CA SER A 40 30.52 16.59 -6.09
C SER A 40 29.75 16.20 -4.83
N GLU A 41 29.44 14.91 -4.65
CA GLU A 41 28.72 14.42 -3.46
C GLU A 41 29.55 14.57 -2.19
N VAL A 42 30.87 14.31 -2.26
CA VAL A 42 31.80 14.54 -1.13
C VAL A 42 31.80 16.02 -0.74
N THR A 43 31.79 16.92 -1.72
CA THR A 43 31.72 18.37 -1.46
C THR A 43 30.40 18.73 -0.79
N THR A 44 29.27 18.20 -1.27
CA THR A 44 27.96 18.40 -0.64
C THR A 44 27.92 17.90 0.80
N LEU A 45 28.40 16.67 1.06
CA LEU A 45 28.51 16.14 2.43
C LEU A 45 29.36 17.03 3.33
N ALA A 46 30.49 17.53 2.82
CA ALA A 46 31.36 18.44 3.56
C ALA A 46 30.63 19.77 3.89
N THR A 47 29.83 20.32 2.97
CA THR A 47 29.02 21.52 3.27
C THR A 47 27.95 21.28 4.34
N LEU A 48 27.47 20.05 4.46
CA LEU A 48 26.56 19.61 5.55
C LEU A 48 27.33 19.23 6.84
N GLY A 49 28.65 19.39 6.86
CA GLY A 49 29.50 19.06 8.00
C GLY A 49 29.64 17.56 8.26
N VAL A 50 29.54 16.75 7.21
CA VAL A 50 29.72 15.29 7.21
C VAL A 50 31.00 14.94 6.43
N SER A 51 31.94 14.26 7.07
CA SER A 51 33.17 13.78 6.43
C SER A 51 33.12 12.27 6.17
N ILE A 52 33.94 11.77 5.23
CA ILE A 52 34.04 10.33 4.97
C ILE A 52 34.45 9.52 6.22
N PRO A 53 35.41 9.97 7.05
CA PRO A 53 35.68 9.30 8.34
C PRO A 53 34.44 9.18 9.23
N MET A 54 33.62 10.23 9.35
CA MET A 54 32.39 10.16 10.15
C MET A 54 31.39 9.13 9.60
N ILE A 55 31.35 8.93 8.28
CA ILE A 55 30.53 7.88 7.67
C ILE A 55 31.04 6.51 8.11
N ARG A 56 32.35 6.25 8.04
CA ARG A 56 32.94 4.98 8.48
C ARG A 56 32.68 4.72 9.97
N ASP A 57 32.87 5.74 10.81
CA ASP A 57 32.60 5.66 12.25
C ASP A 57 31.12 5.31 12.52
N ALA A 58 30.20 5.87 11.74
CA ALA A 58 28.77 5.56 11.86
C ALA A 58 28.43 4.12 11.48
N PHE A 59 29.03 3.59 10.40
CA PHE A 59 28.86 2.18 10.03
C PHE A 59 29.45 1.24 11.11
N GLN A 60 30.64 1.56 11.63
CA GLN A 60 31.25 0.83 12.75
C GLN A 60 30.35 0.85 13.99
N HIS A 61 29.81 2.02 14.35
CA HIS A 61 28.92 2.16 15.49
C HIS A 61 27.64 1.34 15.30
N ILE A 62 26.96 1.45 14.16
CA ILE A 62 25.71 0.74 13.90
C ILE A 62 25.90 -0.77 13.93
N ARG A 63 27.06 -1.27 13.48
CA ARG A 63 27.42 -2.69 13.59
C ARG A 63 27.46 -3.19 15.04
N THR A 64 27.76 -2.33 16.01
CA THR A 64 27.79 -2.71 17.44
C THR A 64 26.40 -2.73 18.09
N LEU A 65 25.39 -2.17 17.44
CA LEU A 65 24.03 -2.09 17.98
C LEU A 65 23.30 -3.42 17.75
N ALA A 66 22.43 -3.80 18.70
CA ALA A 66 21.64 -5.02 18.59
C ALA A 66 20.48 -4.83 17.58
N PRO A 67 20.53 -5.47 16.40
CA PRO A 67 19.50 -5.32 15.39
C PRO A 67 18.14 -5.87 15.84
N LEU A 68 17.07 -5.28 15.30
CA LEU A 68 15.75 -5.88 15.27
C LEU A 68 15.57 -6.59 13.92
N PRO A 69 15.47 -7.92 13.88
CA PRO A 69 15.26 -8.63 12.64
C PRO A 69 13.83 -8.39 12.12
N ILE A 70 13.71 -8.17 10.82
CA ILE A 70 12.43 -8.18 10.10
C ILE A 70 12.48 -9.25 9.02
N ASN A 71 11.47 -10.11 8.98
CA ASN A 71 11.24 -10.97 7.83
C ASN A 71 10.08 -10.40 7.02
N ARG A 72 10.34 -10.04 5.76
CA ARG A 72 9.34 -9.41 4.88
C ARG A 72 8.12 -10.31 4.69
N SER A 73 8.31 -11.63 4.75
CA SER A 73 7.24 -12.61 4.60
C SER A 73 6.44 -12.88 5.87
N ASP A 74 6.79 -12.28 7.01
CA ASP A 74 6.01 -12.43 8.23
C ASP A 74 4.63 -11.76 8.08
N PRO A 75 3.60 -12.25 8.79
CA PRO A 75 2.29 -11.60 8.81
C PRO A 75 2.36 -10.15 9.28
N TYR A 76 1.44 -9.31 8.80
CA TYR A 76 1.36 -7.89 9.16
C TYR A 76 1.35 -7.62 10.68
N VAL A 77 0.70 -8.48 11.46
CA VAL A 77 0.67 -8.39 12.93
C VAL A 77 2.08 -8.45 13.54
N ILE A 78 2.98 -9.23 12.96
CA ILE A 78 4.38 -9.31 13.40
C ILE A 78 5.14 -8.03 13.03
N HIS A 79 4.88 -7.45 11.86
CA HIS A 79 5.44 -6.16 11.47
C HIS A 79 4.97 -5.03 12.38
N GLU A 80 3.69 -5.04 12.80
CA GLU A 80 3.16 -4.08 13.77
C GLU A 80 3.86 -4.21 15.14
N GLN A 81 4.04 -5.43 15.63
CA GLN A 81 4.80 -5.69 16.87
C GLN A 81 6.26 -5.23 16.78
N LEU A 82 6.88 -5.35 15.59
CA LEU A 82 8.21 -4.85 15.35
C LEU A 82 8.26 -3.32 15.41
N VAL A 83 7.29 -2.62 14.79
CA VAL A 83 7.17 -1.16 14.89
C VAL A 83 7.01 -0.74 16.34
N ASP A 84 6.19 -1.44 17.12
CA ASP A 84 6.07 -1.22 18.56
C ASP A 84 7.39 -1.44 19.30
N ALA A 85 8.17 -2.45 18.91
CA ALA A 85 9.48 -2.70 19.49
C ALA A 85 10.48 -1.57 19.17
N VAL A 86 10.44 -1.02 17.95
CA VAL A 86 11.22 0.17 17.56
C VAL A 86 10.80 1.37 18.40
N LEU A 87 9.49 1.68 18.47
CA LEU A 87 8.97 2.80 19.24
C LEU A 87 9.25 2.70 20.73
N LYS A 88 9.26 1.49 21.30
CA LYS A 88 9.67 1.26 22.69
C LYS A 88 11.14 1.57 22.95
N ARG A 89 12.00 1.41 21.93
CA ARG A 89 13.43 1.75 22.02
C ARG A 89 13.68 3.23 21.76
N CYS A 90 12.81 3.93 21.05
CA CYS A 90 12.91 5.39 20.88
C CYS A 90 12.68 6.11 22.22
N GLN A 91 13.72 6.73 22.77
CA GLN A 91 13.59 7.64 23.91
C GLN A 91 12.88 8.92 23.44
N ASP A 92 11.98 9.47 24.26
CA ASP A 92 11.30 10.76 24.06
C ASP A 92 10.29 10.88 22.89
N VAL A 93 10.05 9.82 22.11
CA VAL A 93 8.94 9.83 21.17
C VAL A 93 7.65 9.72 21.97
N ARG A 94 6.91 10.84 22.08
CA ARG A 94 5.54 10.82 22.61
C ARG A 94 4.78 9.77 21.81
N ARG A 95 4.38 8.69 22.48
CA ARG A 95 3.51 7.67 21.91
C ARG A 95 2.19 8.34 21.58
N MET A 96 2.09 8.88 20.38
CA MET A 96 0.79 9.08 19.79
C MET A 96 0.29 7.67 19.54
N PRO A 97 -0.88 7.30 20.09
CA PRO A 97 -1.45 6.00 19.78
C PRO A 97 -1.50 5.92 18.26
N LEU A 98 -0.70 5.03 17.66
CA LEU A 98 -0.89 4.64 16.26
C LEU A 98 -2.33 4.21 16.23
N GLY A 99 -3.17 5.04 15.61
CA GLY A 99 -4.58 5.04 15.88
C GLY A 99 -5.13 3.63 15.74
N THR A 100 -5.35 2.96 16.87
CA THR A 100 -6.46 2.06 17.03
C THR A 100 -7.69 2.96 17.05
N ALA A 101 -7.93 3.65 15.93
CA ALA A 101 -9.26 4.02 15.55
C ALA A 101 -9.95 2.67 15.45
N THR A 102 -10.51 2.21 16.57
CA THR A 102 -11.59 1.25 16.59
C THR A 102 -12.65 1.90 15.74
N LEU A 103 -12.55 1.68 14.42
CA LEU A 103 -13.58 2.00 13.46
C LEU A 103 -14.83 1.39 14.08
N ARG A 104 -15.78 2.26 14.47
CA ARG A 104 -17.06 1.83 15.00
C ARG A 104 -17.61 0.84 13.99
N GLY A 105 -17.71 -0.42 14.39
CA GLY A 105 -17.86 -1.58 13.52
C GLY A 105 -19.18 -1.59 12.77
N GLY A 106 -19.29 -0.75 11.74
CA GLY A 106 -20.18 -1.02 10.62
C GLY A 106 -19.62 -2.24 9.91
N THR A 107 -20.31 -3.37 10.00
CA THR A 107 -19.91 -4.65 9.41
C THR A 107 -19.86 -4.65 7.87
N GLY A 108 -20.17 -3.52 7.23
CA GLY A 108 -20.12 -3.36 5.78
C GLY A 108 -18.75 -2.85 5.31
N HIS A 109 -17.94 -3.75 4.76
CA HIS A 109 -16.78 -3.33 3.96
C HIS A 109 -17.28 -2.85 2.60
N SER A 110 -17.02 -1.58 2.28
CA SER A 110 -17.39 -1.00 0.98
C SER A 110 -16.28 -1.08 -0.06
N ILE A 111 -15.03 -1.33 0.38
CA ILE A 111 -13.84 -1.37 -0.47
C ILE A 111 -13.01 -2.61 -0.11
N ALA A 112 -12.58 -3.36 -1.11
CA ALA A 112 -11.63 -4.46 -0.97
C ALA A 112 -10.33 -4.12 -1.71
N ILE A 113 -9.18 -4.45 -1.11
CA ILE A 113 -7.86 -4.28 -1.70
C ILE A 113 -7.20 -5.65 -1.92
N LEU A 114 -6.70 -5.89 -3.12
CA LEU A 114 -6.01 -7.11 -3.54
C LEU A 114 -4.56 -6.80 -3.91
N GLY A 115 -3.58 -7.46 -3.29
CA GLY A 115 -2.14 -7.27 -3.58
C GLY A 115 -1.35 -8.56 -3.81
N GLY A 116 -2.03 -9.70 -3.85
CA GLY A 116 -1.39 -11.01 -4.01
C GLY A 116 -0.54 -11.43 -2.81
N ARG A 117 0.27 -12.46 -3.01
CA ARG A 117 1.15 -13.05 -1.97
C ARG A 117 2.53 -12.39 -1.87
N HIS A 118 2.80 -11.37 -2.68
CA HIS A 118 4.08 -10.69 -2.67
C HIS A 118 4.17 -9.80 -1.42
N PRO A 119 5.23 -9.89 -0.59
CA PRO A 119 5.36 -9.11 0.64
C PRO A 119 5.12 -7.61 0.44
N GLU A 120 5.73 -7.04 -0.59
CA GLU A 120 5.62 -5.65 -0.97
C GLU A 120 4.17 -5.30 -1.35
N GLY A 121 3.49 -6.15 -2.13
CA GLY A 121 2.08 -5.99 -2.46
C GLY A 121 1.18 -5.99 -1.22
N THR A 122 1.39 -6.94 -0.30
CA THR A 122 0.64 -7.04 0.96
C THR A 122 0.86 -5.82 1.85
N ILE A 123 2.11 -5.41 2.08
CA ILE A 123 2.45 -4.24 2.89
C ILE A 123 1.83 -2.98 2.28
N THR A 124 1.96 -2.78 0.96
CA THR A 124 1.35 -1.65 0.27
C THR A 124 -0.17 -1.66 0.41
N CYS A 125 -0.83 -2.83 0.35
CA CYS A 125 -2.27 -2.93 0.61
C CYS A 125 -2.65 -2.40 2.00
N HIS A 126 -1.88 -2.75 3.05
CA HIS A 126 -2.15 -2.26 4.40
C HIS A 126 -1.92 -0.76 4.56
N ILE A 127 -0.89 -0.22 3.89
CA ILE A 127 -0.64 1.23 3.87
C ILE A 127 -1.81 1.95 3.19
N ILE A 128 -2.21 1.50 2.00
CA ILE A 128 -3.35 2.07 1.27
C ILE A 128 -4.63 1.94 2.10
N ARG A 129 -4.86 0.80 2.76
CA ARG A 129 -6.00 0.59 3.67
C ARG A 129 -6.05 1.68 4.74
N MET A 130 -4.94 1.87 5.46
CA MET A 130 -4.86 2.86 6.54
C MET A 130 -5.12 4.28 6.01
N LEU A 131 -4.49 4.65 4.90
CA LEU A 131 -4.64 5.99 4.33
C LEU A 131 -6.06 6.23 3.80
N LEU A 132 -6.67 5.23 3.16
CA LEU A 132 -8.06 5.30 2.68
C LEU A 132 -9.06 5.33 3.83
N GLN A 133 -8.87 4.54 4.88
CA GLN A 133 -9.74 4.58 6.06
C GLN A 133 -9.70 5.96 6.72
N ARG A 134 -8.51 6.57 6.78
CA ARG A 134 -8.34 7.94 7.28
C ARG A 134 -9.05 8.97 6.39
N GLU A 135 -8.92 8.87 5.08
CA GLU A 135 -9.49 9.85 4.15
C GLU A 135 -11.02 9.68 3.99
N LEU A 136 -11.53 8.45 3.94
CA LEU A 136 -12.93 8.16 3.63
C LEU A 136 -13.81 7.93 4.87
N GLN A 137 -13.22 7.64 6.03
CA GLN A 137 -13.95 7.20 7.23
C GLN A 137 -14.84 5.95 6.97
N LYS A 138 -14.42 5.07 6.04
CA LYS A 138 -15.16 3.86 5.62
C LYS A 138 -14.39 2.57 5.92
N GLY A 139 -15.12 1.47 6.02
CA GLY A 139 -14.55 0.12 6.13
C GLY A 139 -13.84 -0.31 4.85
N VAL A 140 -12.53 -0.50 4.94
CA VAL A 140 -11.67 -1.01 3.86
C VAL A 140 -11.07 -2.35 4.28
N ALA A 141 -11.31 -3.40 3.51
CA ALA A 141 -10.76 -4.73 3.72
C ALA A 141 -9.51 -4.94 2.85
N VAL A 142 -8.49 -5.59 3.40
CA VAL A 142 -7.35 -6.12 2.63
C VAL A 142 -7.53 -7.63 2.56
N VAL A 143 -7.39 -8.20 1.37
CA VAL A 143 -7.50 -9.65 1.17
C VAL A 143 -6.09 -10.23 1.15
N ASP A 144 -5.63 -10.69 2.31
CA ASP A 144 -4.29 -11.26 2.55
C ASP A 144 -4.29 -12.80 2.65
N GLY A 145 -5.45 -13.43 2.63
CA GLY A 145 -5.62 -14.88 2.82
C GLY A 145 -6.70 -15.52 1.94
N PRO A 146 -7.24 -16.67 2.37
CA PRO A 146 -8.48 -17.22 1.82
C PRO A 146 -9.56 -16.15 1.84
N LEU A 147 -10.31 -16.00 0.75
CA LEU A 147 -11.33 -14.97 0.66
C LEU A 147 -12.36 -15.17 1.76
N ASP A 148 -12.48 -14.17 2.62
CA ASP A 148 -13.49 -14.15 3.66
C ASP A 148 -14.87 -14.23 3.00
N GLU A 149 -15.69 -15.20 3.41
CA GLU A 149 -17.06 -15.35 2.94
C GLU A 149 -17.86 -14.06 3.17
N ALA A 150 -17.52 -13.28 4.20
CA ALA A 150 -18.13 -11.98 4.46
C ALA A 150 -17.88 -10.98 3.31
N ILE A 151 -16.70 -10.99 2.68
CA ILE A 151 -16.38 -10.11 1.55
C ILE A 151 -17.15 -10.56 0.31
N LEU A 152 -17.24 -11.87 0.06
CA LEU A 152 -17.99 -12.43 -1.06
C LEU A 152 -19.50 -12.14 -0.97
N GLN A 153 -20.05 -12.22 0.24
CA GLN A 153 -21.47 -12.01 0.50
C GLN A 153 -21.82 -10.53 0.69
N SER A 154 -20.81 -9.64 0.74
CA SER A 154 -21.00 -8.21 0.92
C SER A 154 -21.71 -7.60 -0.30
N LYS A 155 -23.01 -7.37 -0.16
CA LYS A 155 -23.80 -6.57 -1.13
C LYS A 155 -23.37 -5.10 -1.16
N THR A 156 -22.55 -4.67 -0.21
CA THR A 156 -22.12 -3.27 -0.06
C THR A 156 -20.77 -2.99 -0.71
N LEU A 157 -20.12 -4.00 -1.33
CA LEU A 157 -18.83 -3.82 -1.98
C LEU A 157 -18.98 -2.92 -3.21
N SER A 158 -18.45 -1.70 -3.12
CA SER A 158 -18.55 -0.68 -4.19
C SER A 158 -17.32 -0.69 -5.10
N HIS A 159 -16.14 -0.92 -4.52
CA HIS A 159 -14.86 -0.83 -5.22
C HIS A 159 -13.93 -1.99 -4.87
N ILE A 160 -13.15 -2.43 -5.86
CA ILE A 160 -12.04 -3.36 -5.69
C ILE A 160 -10.79 -2.66 -6.22
N ILE A 161 -9.83 -2.48 -5.33
CA ILE A 161 -8.54 -1.90 -5.63
C ILE A 161 -7.54 -3.03 -5.83
N VAL A 162 -6.86 -3.06 -6.98
CA VAL A 162 -5.82 -4.03 -7.30
C VAL A 162 -4.48 -3.33 -7.26
N VAL A 163 -3.64 -3.71 -6.30
CA VAL A 163 -2.27 -3.22 -6.18
C VAL A 163 -1.39 -3.96 -7.18
N LEU A 164 -0.93 -3.23 -8.19
CA LEU A 164 -0.16 -3.74 -9.31
C LEU A 164 1.33 -3.72 -8.95
N VAL A 165 1.86 -4.92 -8.69
CA VAL A 165 3.27 -5.24 -8.42
C VAL A 165 3.71 -6.38 -9.34
N PRO A 166 5.03 -6.60 -9.55
CA PRO A 166 5.51 -7.72 -10.36
C PRO A 166 4.89 -9.07 -9.96
N GLY A 167 4.49 -9.85 -10.96
CA GLY A 167 3.94 -11.18 -10.75
C GLY A 167 2.46 -11.24 -10.32
N ILE A 168 1.82 -10.11 -9.98
CA ILE A 168 0.41 -10.10 -9.50
C ILE A 168 -0.56 -10.81 -10.45
N LEU A 169 -0.33 -10.70 -11.77
CA LEU A 169 -1.20 -11.31 -12.78
C LEU A 169 -1.05 -12.82 -12.91
N HIS A 170 0.04 -13.38 -12.36
CA HIS A 170 0.31 -14.82 -12.27
C HIS A 170 -0.22 -15.42 -10.97
N ASP A 171 -0.71 -14.59 -10.03
CA ASP A 171 -1.29 -15.08 -8.78
C ASP A 171 -2.70 -15.65 -9.04
N THR A 172 -2.79 -16.97 -8.94
CA THR A 172 -4.05 -17.69 -9.16
C THR A 172 -5.14 -17.29 -8.17
N GLN A 173 -4.80 -16.92 -6.93
CA GLN A 173 -5.80 -16.48 -5.95
C GLN A 173 -6.36 -15.11 -6.30
N VAL A 174 -5.49 -14.18 -6.70
CA VAL A 174 -5.93 -12.85 -7.15
C VAL A 174 -6.82 -12.97 -8.37
N ALA A 175 -6.44 -13.80 -9.35
CA ALA A 175 -7.26 -14.07 -10.52
C ALA A 175 -8.65 -14.63 -10.14
N ARG A 176 -8.71 -15.60 -9.21
CA ARG A 176 -9.97 -16.13 -8.68
C ARG A 176 -10.83 -15.05 -8.04
N TYR A 177 -10.26 -14.26 -7.12
CA TYR A 177 -10.99 -13.23 -6.40
C TYR A 177 -11.51 -12.15 -7.34
N LEU A 178 -10.70 -11.74 -8.31
CA LEU A 178 -11.12 -10.82 -9.36
C LEU A 178 -12.28 -11.39 -10.18
N THR A 179 -12.23 -12.66 -10.61
CA THR A 179 -13.36 -13.25 -11.34
C THR A 179 -14.64 -13.33 -10.53
N LEU A 180 -14.54 -13.58 -9.22
CA LEU A 180 -15.70 -13.67 -8.32
C LEU A 180 -16.32 -12.30 -8.03
N LEU A 181 -15.48 -11.27 -7.85
CA LEU A 181 -15.91 -9.95 -7.37
C LEU A 181 -16.12 -8.92 -8.49
N ALA A 182 -15.55 -9.11 -9.68
CA ALA A 182 -15.58 -8.10 -10.74
C ALA A 182 -16.97 -7.85 -11.37
N GLY A 183 -18.00 -8.61 -10.98
CA GLY A 183 -19.40 -8.33 -11.34
C GLY A 183 -20.15 -7.49 -10.30
N THR A 184 -19.61 -7.34 -9.09
CA THR A 184 -20.30 -6.68 -7.97
C THR A 184 -19.77 -5.28 -7.69
N ALA A 185 -18.54 -4.98 -8.09
CA ALA A 185 -17.85 -3.74 -7.73
C ALA A 185 -16.98 -3.21 -8.87
N LYS A 186 -16.69 -1.91 -8.83
CA LYS A 186 -15.83 -1.24 -9.79
C LYS A 186 -14.35 -1.58 -9.54
N LEU A 187 -13.62 -1.91 -10.61
CA LEU A 187 -12.19 -2.21 -10.54
C LEU A 187 -11.35 -0.93 -10.67
N LEU A 188 -10.36 -0.79 -9.80
CA LEU A 188 -9.35 0.27 -9.84
C LEU A 188 -7.97 -0.35 -9.72
N GLY A 189 -7.08 -0.07 -10.68
CA GLY A 189 -5.67 -0.44 -10.58
C GLY A 189 -4.87 0.64 -9.85
N VAL A 190 -3.98 0.23 -8.95
CA VAL A 190 -2.99 1.10 -8.29
C VAL A 190 -1.60 0.55 -8.57
N ARG A 191 -0.79 1.27 -9.36
CA ARG A 191 0.59 0.89 -9.63
C ARG A 191 1.47 1.25 -8.44
N ALA A 192 1.91 0.24 -7.69
CA ALA A 192 2.74 0.40 -6.50
C ALA A 192 4.24 0.28 -6.79
N ASP A 193 4.59 -0.25 -7.96
CA ASP A 193 5.97 -0.53 -8.35
C ASP A 193 6.15 -0.20 -9.83
N ASP A 194 7.22 0.52 -10.16
CA ASP A 194 7.55 0.90 -11.54
C ASP A 194 8.04 -0.29 -12.38
N SER A 195 8.44 -1.39 -11.74
CA SER A 195 8.78 -2.64 -12.40
C SER A 195 7.56 -3.48 -12.83
N PHE A 196 6.33 -3.05 -12.49
CA PHE A 196 5.12 -3.68 -13.01
C PHE A 196 5.00 -3.49 -14.53
N CYS A 197 5.03 -4.61 -15.27
CA CYS A 197 4.79 -4.63 -16.70
C CYS A 197 3.30 -4.81 -17.01
N PHE A 198 2.72 -3.88 -17.77
CA PHE A 198 1.37 -4.03 -18.30
C PHE A 198 1.32 -5.17 -19.34
N PRO A 199 0.21 -5.90 -19.44
CA PRO A 199 0.11 -7.06 -20.32
C PRO A 199 0.18 -6.66 -21.80
N ASP A 200 1.07 -7.31 -22.54
CA ASP A 200 1.22 -7.17 -23.98
C ASP A 200 0.48 -8.29 -24.74
N ALA A 201 0.61 -8.32 -26.07
CA ALA A 201 -0.03 -9.34 -26.90
C ALA A 201 0.42 -10.77 -26.54
N GLN A 202 1.70 -10.93 -26.17
CA GLN A 202 2.27 -12.22 -25.79
C GLN A 202 1.65 -12.73 -24.49
N PHE A 203 1.51 -11.86 -23.48
CA PHE A 203 0.84 -12.18 -22.23
C PHE A 203 -0.58 -12.73 -22.47
N TRP A 204 -1.37 -12.10 -23.34
CA TRP A 204 -2.74 -12.55 -23.60
C TRP A 204 -2.79 -13.90 -24.32
N HIS A 205 -1.87 -14.13 -25.25
CA HIS A 205 -1.71 -15.42 -25.91
C HIS A 205 -1.34 -16.52 -24.89
N ASP A 206 -0.39 -16.23 -24.02
CA ASP A 206 0.10 -17.16 -23.00
C ASP A 206 -0.94 -17.44 -21.92
N LEU A 207 -1.75 -16.44 -21.54
CA LEU A 207 -2.91 -16.62 -20.67
C LEU A 207 -3.95 -17.55 -21.30
N GLY A 208 -4.25 -17.38 -22.59
CA GLY A 208 -5.20 -18.24 -23.32
C GLY A 208 -4.77 -19.70 -23.42
N ASN A 209 -3.45 -19.94 -23.47
CA ASN A 209 -2.87 -21.28 -23.51
C ASN A 209 -2.60 -21.90 -22.12
N GLY A 210 -2.93 -21.18 -21.04
CA GLY A 210 -2.70 -21.67 -19.66
C GLY A 210 -1.23 -21.66 -19.23
N LEU A 211 -0.39 -20.83 -19.86
CA LEU A 211 1.02 -20.65 -19.49
C LEU A 211 1.21 -19.65 -18.35
N VAL A 212 0.29 -18.68 -18.22
CA VAL A 212 0.30 -17.67 -17.12
C VAL A 212 -0.37 -18.22 -15.86
N LEU A 213 -1.50 -18.91 -16.03
CA LEU A 213 -2.31 -19.49 -14.95
C LEU A 213 -2.66 -20.92 -15.31
N GLU A 214 -2.57 -21.82 -14.32
CA GLU A 214 -2.86 -23.24 -14.54
C GLU A 214 -4.32 -23.46 -14.95
N PRO A 215 -4.58 -24.13 -16.11
CA PRO A 215 -5.93 -24.45 -16.54
C PRO A 215 -6.60 -25.39 -15.54
N GLY A 216 -7.88 -25.17 -15.27
CA GLY A 216 -8.69 -25.95 -14.32
C GLY A 216 -8.73 -25.38 -12.90
N LYS A 217 -7.76 -24.55 -12.49
CA LYS A 217 -7.87 -23.77 -11.23
C LYS A 217 -8.70 -22.51 -11.38
N VAL A 218 -8.75 -21.96 -12.58
CA VAL A 218 -9.48 -20.75 -12.96
C VAL A 218 -10.10 -20.89 -14.35
N ASN A 219 -11.19 -20.16 -14.61
CA ASN A 219 -11.71 -19.98 -15.96
C ASN A 219 -10.89 -18.88 -16.66
N LEU A 220 -10.00 -19.28 -17.58
CA LEU A 220 -9.08 -18.38 -18.27
C LEU A 220 -9.78 -17.29 -19.10
N GLU A 221 -10.93 -17.61 -19.70
CA GLU A 221 -11.73 -16.65 -20.46
C GLU A 221 -12.30 -15.57 -19.53
N ALA A 222 -12.84 -15.99 -18.37
CA ALA A 222 -13.34 -15.05 -17.36
C ALA A 222 -12.22 -14.17 -16.79
N VAL A 223 -11.04 -14.76 -16.49
CA VAL A 223 -9.87 -14.00 -16.01
C VAL A 223 -9.43 -12.98 -17.06
N SER A 224 -9.29 -13.40 -18.33
CA SER A 224 -8.91 -12.51 -19.43
C SER A 224 -9.88 -11.34 -19.55
N GLY A 225 -11.19 -11.60 -19.49
CA GLY A 225 -12.21 -10.56 -19.50
C GLY A 225 -12.07 -9.58 -18.34
N VAL A 226 -11.81 -10.06 -17.12
CA VAL A 226 -11.65 -9.21 -15.94
C VAL A 226 -10.36 -8.40 -15.98
N TYR A 227 -9.23 -8.98 -16.40
CA TYR A 227 -7.98 -8.24 -16.57
C TYR A 227 -8.12 -7.14 -17.61
N ARG A 228 -8.79 -7.40 -18.74
CA ARG A 228 -9.08 -6.35 -19.74
C ARG A 228 -9.90 -5.21 -19.14
N ARG A 229 -10.91 -5.52 -18.30
CA ARG A 229 -11.68 -4.48 -17.59
C ARG A 229 -10.81 -3.69 -16.61
N LEU A 230 -9.93 -4.38 -15.86
CA LEU A 230 -9.00 -3.74 -14.94
C LEU A 230 -8.09 -2.73 -15.68
N PHE A 231 -7.55 -3.11 -16.83
CA PHE A 231 -6.64 -2.27 -17.62
C PHE A 231 -7.32 -1.29 -18.57
N ALA A 232 -8.64 -1.35 -18.72
CA ALA A 232 -9.41 -0.33 -19.44
C ALA A 232 -9.42 1.01 -18.69
N THR A 233 -9.19 0.99 -17.37
CA THR A 233 -9.05 2.19 -16.54
C THR A 233 -7.57 2.46 -16.30
N ILE A 234 -7.16 3.72 -16.43
CA ILE A 234 -5.79 4.15 -16.11
C ILE A 234 -5.53 3.84 -14.63
N ALA A 235 -4.44 3.15 -14.33
CA ALA A 235 -4.05 2.90 -12.95
C ALA A 235 -3.57 4.20 -12.27
N THR A 236 -3.86 4.41 -10.99
CA THR A 236 -3.24 5.48 -10.20
C THR A 236 -1.84 5.06 -9.80
N ALA A 237 -0.88 5.97 -9.75
CA ALA A 237 0.40 5.70 -9.11
C ALA A 237 0.21 5.72 -7.58
N PHE A 238 0.95 4.84 -6.90
CA PHE A 238 1.17 4.94 -5.47
C PHE A 238 2.65 4.64 -5.23
N THR A 239 3.37 5.58 -4.62
CA THR A 239 4.83 5.47 -4.50
C THR A 239 5.19 5.09 -3.05
N PRO A 240 5.45 3.81 -2.73
CA PRO A 240 5.55 3.37 -1.33
C PRO A 240 6.64 4.09 -0.52
N HIS A 241 7.71 4.53 -1.20
CA HIS A 241 8.85 5.22 -0.60
C HIS A 241 8.75 6.75 -0.59
N ALA A 242 7.63 7.30 -1.08
CA ALA A 242 7.44 8.74 -1.10
C ALA A 242 7.19 9.33 0.29
N SER A 243 7.18 10.66 0.36
CA SER A 243 6.82 11.36 1.60
C SER A 243 5.32 11.25 1.86
N SER A 244 4.91 11.43 3.12
CA SER A 244 3.49 11.47 3.53
C SER A 244 2.66 12.45 2.70
N ARG A 245 3.23 13.59 2.28
CA ARG A 245 2.52 14.58 1.45
C ARG A 245 2.22 14.05 0.05
N VAL A 246 3.14 13.26 -0.51
CA VAL A 246 2.93 12.59 -1.80
C VAL A 246 1.90 11.48 -1.64
N HIS A 247 2.00 10.66 -0.60
CA HIS A 247 0.99 9.63 -0.30
C HIS A 247 -0.41 10.22 -0.15
N GLU A 248 -0.55 11.34 0.57
CA GLU A 248 -1.82 12.04 0.72
C GLU A 248 -2.39 12.54 -0.61
N ALA A 249 -1.53 13.07 -1.49
CA ALA A 249 -1.96 13.50 -2.81
C ALA A 249 -2.40 12.30 -3.68
N GLU A 250 -1.63 11.22 -3.70
CA GLU A 250 -1.95 9.99 -4.45
C GLU A 250 -3.25 9.34 -3.94
N ILE A 251 -3.46 9.30 -2.63
CA ILE A 251 -4.68 8.77 -2.00
C ILE A 251 -5.88 9.66 -2.29
N ARG A 252 -5.73 10.99 -2.26
CA ARG A 252 -6.80 11.90 -2.64
C ARG A 252 -7.21 11.72 -4.11
N GLU A 253 -6.25 11.50 -5.00
CA GLU A 253 -6.56 11.17 -6.39
C GLU A 253 -7.30 9.83 -6.53
N LEU A 254 -6.87 8.81 -5.78
CA LEU A 254 -7.57 7.52 -5.74
C LEU A 254 -9.01 7.68 -5.23
N VAL A 255 -9.22 8.48 -4.18
CA VAL A 255 -10.54 8.83 -3.64
C VAL A 255 -11.39 9.57 -4.66
N ASN A 256 -10.81 10.54 -5.36
CA ASN A 256 -11.51 11.24 -6.43
C ASN A 256 -12.02 10.24 -7.47
N ARG A 257 -11.20 9.30 -7.93
CA ARG A 257 -11.61 8.27 -8.91
C ARG A 257 -12.71 7.33 -8.41
N MET A 258 -12.89 7.20 -7.10
CA MET A 258 -14.02 6.49 -6.50
C MET A 258 -15.32 7.33 -6.51
N GLY A 259 -15.22 8.66 -6.41
CA GLY A 259 -16.37 9.58 -6.36
C GLY A 259 -16.80 10.20 -7.70
N THR A 260 -15.89 10.47 -8.64
CA THR A 260 -16.22 11.20 -9.89
C THR A 260 -16.97 10.39 -10.94
N GLN A 261 -17.32 9.12 -10.68
CA GLN A 261 -18.09 8.28 -11.61
C GLN A 261 -19.54 8.04 -11.16
N SER A 262 -20.09 8.93 -10.33
CA SER A 262 -21.53 9.09 -10.20
C SER A 262 -22.17 9.20 -11.60
N GLU A 263 -23.08 8.27 -11.91
CA GLU A 263 -24.01 8.28 -13.05
C GLU A 263 -23.55 7.80 -14.44
N SER A 264 -22.97 6.61 -14.55
CA SER A 264 -23.31 5.77 -15.72
C SER A 264 -23.78 4.40 -15.25
N ARG A 265 -25.03 4.06 -15.57
CA ARG A 265 -25.66 2.81 -15.16
C ARG A 265 -24.85 1.62 -15.71
N PRO A 266 -24.61 0.57 -14.91
CA PRO A 266 -23.94 -0.65 -15.37
C PRO A 266 -24.63 -1.35 -16.57
N GLU A 267 -25.87 -1.00 -16.88
CA GLU A 267 -26.65 -1.64 -17.95
C GLU A 267 -26.17 -1.27 -19.36
N ASP A 268 -25.50 -0.13 -19.54
CA ASP A 268 -25.10 0.33 -20.88
C ASP A 268 -23.82 -0.35 -21.40
N TRP A 269 -22.88 -0.77 -20.53
CA TRP A 269 -21.62 -1.39 -20.96
C TRP A 269 -21.72 -2.90 -21.27
N ILE A 270 -22.71 -3.58 -20.68
CA ILE A 270 -22.97 -5.01 -20.96
C ILE A 270 -23.51 -5.19 -22.39
N SER A 271 -24.11 -4.14 -22.97
CA SER A 271 -24.65 -4.17 -24.33
C SER A 271 -23.59 -4.15 -25.45
N SER A 272 -22.38 -3.63 -25.19
CA SER A 272 -21.35 -3.45 -26.23
C SER A 272 -20.36 -4.62 -26.37
N THR A 273 -20.36 -5.57 -25.43
CA THR A 273 -19.38 -6.69 -25.42
C THR A 273 -19.99 -8.08 -25.63
N GLY A 274 -21.27 -8.19 -26.00
CA GLY A 274 -21.84 -9.45 -26.52
C GLY A 274 -21.84 -10.65 -25.57
N PHE A 275 -21.61 -10.46 -24.27
CA PHE A 275 -21.56 -11.55 -23.29
C PHE A 275 -22.74 -11.46 -22.32
N ARG A 276 -23.82 -12.19 -22.63
CA ARG A 276 -25.06 -12.21 -21.82
C ARG A 276 -25.16 -13.51 -21.01
N ALA A 277 -24.60 -13.52 -19.80
CA ALA A 277 -24.99 -14.49 -18.78
C ALA A 277 -26.29 -14.01 -18.11
N ARG A 278 -27.39 -14.77 -18.25
CA ARG A 278 -28.68 -14.45 -17.65
C ARG A 278 -28.71 -14.89 -16.19
N TYR A 279 -28.84 -13.94 -15.28
CA TYR A 279 -29.51 -14.16 -13.99
C TYR A 279 -30.58 -13.09 -13.83
N SER A 280 -31.84 -13.52 -13.76
CA SER A 280 -32.98 -12.67 -13.44
C SER A 280 -33.35 -12.87 -11.98
N PHE A 281 -33.31 -11.81 -11.17
CA PHE A 281 -33.99 -11.76 -9.89
C PHE A 281 -34.79 -10.45 -9.79
N ILE A 282 -36.09 -10.58 -9.53
CA ILE A 282 -37.09 -9.51 -9.47
C ILE A 282 -37.21 -9.05 -8.01
N GLY A 283 -37.27 -7.74 -7.79
CA GLY A 283 -37.73 -7.18 -6.51
C GLY A 283 -37.60 -5.66 -6.46
N SER A 284 -38.74 -4.97 -6.44
CA SER A 284 -38.91 -3.51 -6.45
C SER A 284 -39.12 -2.92 -5.05
N ASN A 285 -39.02 -1.57 -5.00
CA ASN A 285 -39.52 -0.59 -4.01
C ASN A 285 -38.55 -0.19 -2.89
N ALA A 286 -38.57 1.01 -2.30
CA ALA A 286 -38.95 2.40 -2.60
C ALA A 286 -38.88 3.13 -1.24
N GLY A 287 -38.46 4.41 -1.20
CA GLY A 287 -38.73 5.33 -0.08
C GLY A 287 -37.55 5.63 0.86
N ASP A 288 -37.08 6.88 0.85
CA ASP A 288 -37.17 7.82 2.00
C ASP A 288 -35.99 8.83 2.00
N GLU A 289 -36.30 10.03 1.52
CA GLU A 289 -35.61 11.31 1.75
C GLU A 289 -36.08 11.86 3.10
N GLU A 290 -35.15 12.12 4.02
CA GLU A 290 -35.20 13.17 5.07
C GLU A 290 -34.12 12.87 6.13
N ARG A 291 -32.85 13.24 5.85
CA ARG A 291 -31.81 13.29 6.88
C ARG A 291 -30.57 14.13 6.49
N GLU A 292 -30.75 15.37 6.03
CA GLU A 292 -29.62 16.23 5.62
C GLU A 292 -29.33 17.44 6.53
N GLU A 293 -30.13 17.73 7.57
CA GLU A 293 -29.90 18.95 8.38
C GLU A 293 -29.16 18.74 9.72
N GLU A 294 -28.76 17.52 10.08
CA GLU A 294 -27.97 17.26 11.30
C GLU A 294 -26.46 17.08 11.07
N GLU A 295 -25.98 16.91 9.84
CA GLU A 295 -24.56 16.63 9.55
C GLU A 295 -23.67 17.88 9.45
N GLU A 296 -24.22 19.07 9.17
CA GLU A 296 -23.40 20.29 9.03
C GLU A 296 -22.89 20.86 10.37
N ALA A 297 -23.53 20.53 11.49
CA ALA A 297 -23.11 21.01 12.82
C ALA A 297 -21.88 20.26 13.38
N ALA A 298 -21.56 19.06 12.86
CA ALA A 298 -20.42 18.26 13.30
C ALA A 298 -19.10 18.67 12.61
N ILE A 299 -19.17 19.35 11.47
CA ILE A 299 -18.02 19.68 10.61
C ILE A 299 -17.18 20.82 11.22
N TRP A 300 -17.79 21.73 11.98
CA TRP A 300 -17.08 22.89 12.55
C TRP A 300 -16.30 22.62 13.84
N GLN A 301 -16.45 21.46 14.50
CA GLN A 301 -15.67 21.12 15.69
C GLN A 301 -14.35 20.39 15.40
N VAL A 302 -14.09 19.98 14.16
CA VAL A 302 -12.87 19.23 13.79
C VAL A 302 -11.70 20.15 13.38
N GLU A 303 -11.95 21.42 13.08
CA GLU A 303 -10.93 22.33 12.52
C GLU A 303 -9.91 22.90 13.51
N THR A 304 -10.01 22.63 14.81
CA THR A 304 -9.11 23.23 15.82
C THR A 304 -7.89 22.38 16.21
N ASN A 305 -7.56 21.32 15.46
CA ASN A 305 -6.46 20.42 15.83
C ASN A 305 -5.29 20.37 14.83
N TRP A 306 -4.98 21.48 14.16
CA TRP A 306 -3.87 21.59 13.19
C TRP A 306 -2.50 21.89 13.85
N GLY A 307 -2.00 20.95 14.65
CA GLY A 307 -0.64 20.94 15.21
C GLY A 307 0.32 19.91 14.58
N TRP A 308 -0.04 19.29 13.45
CA TRP A 308 0.56 18.02 12.99
C TRP A 308 1.58 18.12 11.85
N GLN A 309 1.78 19.31 11.27
CA GLN A 309 2.70 19.47 10.14
C GLN A 309 4.19 19.40 10.52
N SER A 310 4.54 19.65 11.79
CA SER A 310 5.96 19.73 12.21
C SER A 310 6.58 18.37 12.58
N TYR A 311 5.78 17.35 12.92
CA TYR A 311 6.30 16.10 13.53
C TYR A 311 6.37 14.92 12.55
N ALA A 312 5.63 14.95 11.44
CA ALA A 312 5.68 13.92 10.42
C ALA A 312 7.00 13.92 9.61
N GLU A 313 7.70 15.06 9.56
CA GLU A 313 9.02 15.18 8.93
C GLU A 313 10.11 14.52 9.78
N GLU A 314 10.00 14.54 11.12
CA GLU A 314 10.97 13.91 12.02
C GLU A 314 10.88 12.38 12.03
N ALA A 315 9.68 11.81 11.89
CA ALA A 315 9.49 10.36 11.84
C ALA A 315 9.92 9.72 10.50
N GLN A 316 9.85 10.46 9.38
CA GLN A 316 10.25 9.95 8.05
C GLN A 316 11.77 9.76 7.92
N VAL A 317 12.57 10.52 8.65
CA VAL A 317 14.04 10.36 8.69
C VAL A 317 14.42 9.00 9.30
N VAL A 318 13.63 8.49 10.25
CA VAL A 318 13.92 7.22 10.95
C VAL A 318 13.64 5.99 10.06
N ILE A 319 12.67 6.05 9.15
CA ILE A 319 12.28 4.89 8.31
C ILE A 319 13.11 4.80 7.03
N ARG A 320 13.55 5.93 6.45
CA ARG A 320 14.36 5.92 5.21
C ARG A 320 15.72 5.28 5.35
N ALA A 321 16.28 5.22 6.56
CA ALA A 321 17.56 4.59 6.84
C ALA A 321 17.52 3.05 6.86
N ALA A 322 16.33 2.41 6.80
CA ALA A 322 16.19 0.95 6.90
C ALA A 322 15.88 0.23 5.57
N VAL A 323 15.65 0.97 4.47
CA VAL A 323 15.15 0.40 3.19
C VAL A 323 16.03 0.76 1.97
N ALA A 324 17.23 1.30 2.19
CA ALA A 324 18.25 1.49 1.15
C ALA A 324 19.51 0.71 1.50
#